data_AF-A0A914D0A8-F1
#
_entry.id   AF-A0A914D0A8-F1
#
_cell.length_a   1.000
_cell.length_b   1.000
_cell.length_c   1.000
_cell.angle_alpha   90.00
_cell.angle_beta   90.00
_cell.angle_gamma   90.00
#
_symmetry.space_group_name_H-M   'P 1'
#
loop_
_entity.id
_entity.type
_entity.pdbx_description
1 polymer ?
#
loop_
_entity_poly.entity_id
_entity_poly.type
_entity_poly.pdbx_seq_one_letter_code
_entity_poly.pdbx_strand_id
1 'polypeptide(L)'
;MKVVVALQALSCTIYRIGCNSSSDQLNNVVNTAKAFQSAGLKLFTLIQYGLYDSNGNLYANEQAPYNGVKAGAAAIATALASYDVNTYEAGIELTRDSAIILNTSYAGTSPSDFNNANW
;
A
#
# COMPACT_ATOMS: atom_id res chain seq x y z
N MET A 1 -22.05 3.86 5.39
CA MET A 1 -21.22 4.10 4.19
C MET A 1 -21.60 3.08 3.12
N LYS A 2 -21.89 3.47 1.87
CA LYS A 2 -22.39 2.54 0.82
C LYS A 2 -21.45 1.34 0.58
N VAL A 3 -20.13 1.53 0.70
CA VAL A 3 -19.15 0.45 0.51
C VAL A 3 -19.27 -0.66 1.57
N VAL A 4 -19.54 -0.32 2.84
CA VAL A 4 -19.65 -1.31 3.93
C VAL A 4 -20.81 -2.26 3.66
N VAL A 5 -21.96 -1.70 3.30
CA VAL A 5 -23.17 -2.48 2.97
C VAL A 5 -22.91 -3.38 1.76
N ALA A 6 -22.26 -2.86 0.72
CA ALA A 6 -21.92 -3.64 -0.46
C ALA A 6 -20.96 -4.81 -0.14
N LEU A 7 -19.91 -4.56 0.66
CA LEU A 7 -18.96 -5.59 1.08
C LEU A 7 -19.61 -6.67 1.94
N GLN A 8 -20.46 -6.30 2.88
CA GLN A 8 -21.21 -7.25 3.70
C GLN A 8 -22.18 -8.10 2.86
N ALA A 9 -22.86 -7.50 1.88
CA ALA A 9 -23.74 -8.22 0.96
C ALA A 9 -22.99 -9.26 0.10
N LEU A 10 -21.70 -9.02 -0.16
CA LEU A 10 -20.80 -9.93 -0.87
C LEU A 10 -20.06 -10.90 0.07
N SER A 11 -20.38 -10.90 1.36
CA SER A 11 -19.68 -11.68 2.39
C SER A 11 -18.17 -11.42 2.47
N CYS A 12 -17.74 -10.22 2.03
CA CYS A 12 -16.36 -9.80 2.19
C CYS A 12 -16.08 -9.47 3.67
N THR A 13 -14.91 -9.87 4.16
CA THR A 13 -14.47 -9.62 5.53
C THR A 13 -13.25 -8.71 5.61
N ILE A 14 -12.53 -8.54 4.50
CA ILE A 14 -11.32 -7.72 4.39
C ILE A 14 -11.47 -6.80 3.17
N TYR A 15 -11.01 -5.56 3.30
CA TYR A 15 -10.91 -4.61 2.20
C TYR A 15 -9.51 -4.03 2.10
N ARG A 16 -8.96 -4.07 0.88
CA ARG A 16 -7.65 -3.52 0.58
C ARG A 16 -7.78 -2.05 0.19
N ILE A 17 -6.97 -1.19 0.80
CA ILE A 17 -6.93 0.25 0.49
C ILE A 17 -5.49 0.76 0.58
N GLY A 18 -5.07 1.58 -0.39
CA GLY A 18 -3.75 2.21 -0.39
C GLY A 18 -3.77 3.62 0.16
N CYS A 19 -2.72 4.00 0.87
CA CYS A 19 -2.43 5.39 1.21
C CYS A 19 -0.92 5.64 1.39
N ASN A 20 -0.53 6.90 1.17
CA ASN A 20 0.67 7.47 1.76
C ASN A 20 0.29 8.31 3.00
N SER A 21 1.28 8.95 3.65
CA SER A 21 1.04 9.74 4.86
C SER A 21 0.62 11.19 4.59
N SER A 22 0.20 11.52 3.37
CA SER A 22 -0.44 12.82 3.11
C SER A 22 -1.75 12.91 3.90
N SER A 23 -2.10 14.11 4.36
CA SER A 23 -3.29 14.34 5.19
C SER A 23 -4.56 13.80 4.54
N ASP A 24 -4.74 14.04 3.24
CA ASP A 24 -5.97 13.70 2.54
C ASP A 24 -6.17 12.19 2.44
N GLN A 25 -5.10 11.46 2.08
CA GLN A 25 -5.16 10.00 1.99
C GLN A 25 -5.25 9.36 3.38
N LEU A 26 -4.46 9.84 4.35
CA LEU A 26 -4.45 9.28 5.68
C LEU A 26 -5.79 9.48 6.40
N ASN A 27 -6.39 10.67 6.30
CA ASN A 27 -7.71 10.94 6.87
C ASN A 27 -8.80 10.05 6.25
N ASN A 28 -8.74 9.80 4.94
CA ASN A 28 -9.66 8.90 4.27
C ASN A 28 -9.54 7.45 4.77
N VAL A 29 -8.30 6.95 4.95
CA VAL A 29 -8.09 5.60 5.49
C VAL A 29 -8.51 5.50 6.95
N VAL A 30 -8.22 6.50 7.79
CA VAL A 30 -8.68 6.56 9.19
C VAL A 30 -10.22 6.53 9.29
N ASN A 31 -10.91 7.34 8.49
CA ASN A 31 -12.37 7.36 8.46
C ASN A 31 -12.95 6.01 7.99
N THR A 32 -12.28 5.38 7.01
CA THR A 32 -12.62 4.03 6.55
C THR A 32 -12.40 3.01 7.67
N ALA A 33 -11.27 3.05 8.37
CA ALA A 33 -10.93 2.13 9.44
C ALA A 33 -11.97 2.18 10.57
N LYS A 34 -12.36 3.40 10.98
CA LYS A 34 -13.41 3.62 11.97
C LYS A 34 -14.75 3.02 11.55
N ALA A 35 -15.16 3.24 10.30
CA ALA A 35 -16.40 2.68 9.77
C ALA A 35 -16.35 1.14 9.72
N PHE A 36 -15.22 0.58 9.30
CA PHE A 36 -15.02 -0.85 9.12
C PHE A 36 -14.97 -1.60 10.45
N GLN A 37 -14.26 -1.06 11.44
CA GLN A 37 -14.21 -1.61 12.80
C GLN A 37 -15.62 -1.78 13.38
N SER A 38 -16.48 -0.75 13.25
CA SER A 38 -17.87 -0.83 13.74
C SER A 38 -18.76 -1.82 12.99
N ALA A 39 -18.36 -2.21 11.76
CA ALA A 39 -19.10 -3.13 10.90
C ALA A 39 -18.55 -4.56 10.89
N GLY A 40 -17.52 -4.84 11.70
CA GLY A 40 -16.85 -6.15 11.73
C GLY A 40 -16.00 -6.46 10.50
N LEU A 41 -15.62 -5.44 9.72
CA LEU A 41 -14.73 -5.57 8.57
C LEU A 41 -13.29 -5.22 8.95
N LYS A 42 -12.33 -5.86 8.29
CA LYS A 42 -10.89 -5.59 8.46
C LYS A 42 -10.36 -4.76 7.30
N LEU A 43 -9.39 -3.89 7.59
CA LEU A 43 -8.59 -3.23 6.56
C LEU A 43 -7.26 -3.94 6.35
N PHE A 44 -6.93 -4.15 5.08
CA PHE A 44 -5.59 -4.52 4.64
C PHE A 44 -4.98 -3.30 3.96
N THR A 45 -4.11 -2.59 4.68
CA THR A 45 -3.65 -1.25 4.26
C THR A 45 -2.37 -1.36 3.46
N LEU A 46 -2.39 -0.88 2.22
CA LEU A 46 -1.22 -0.74 1.37
C LEU A 46 -0.48 0.56 1.71
N ILE A 47 0.80 0.43 2.03
CA ILE A 47 1.74 1.55 2.17
C ILE A 47 2.15 1.98 0.76
N GLN A 48 1.48 3.01 0.25
CA GLN A 48 1.57 3.42 -1.16
C GLN A 48 2.69 4.44 -1.37
N TYR A 49 3.93 3.97 -1.19
CA TYR A 49 5.14 4.69 -1.57
C TYR A 49 5.80 3.99 -2.76
N GLY A 50 6.54 4.77 -3.55
CA GLY A 50 7.25 4.28 -4.73
C GLY A 50 8.60 4.96 -4.91
N LEU A 51 9.12 4.90 -6.12
CA LEU A 51 10.46 5.39 -6.45
C LEU A 51 10.48 6.85 -6.94
N TYR A 52 9.34 7.51 -6.99
CA TYR A 52 9.22 8.88 -7.48
C TYR A 52 8.83 9.85 -6.37
N ASP A 53 9.32 11.08 -6.46
CA ASP A 53 8.93 12.18 -5.59
C ASP A 53 7.50 12.66 -5.89
N SER A 54 7.03 13.66 -5.14
CA SER A 54 5.69 14.24 -5.32
C SER A 54 5.49 14.95 -6.66
N ASN A 55 6.56 15.23 -7.41
CA ASN A 55 6.52 15.83 -8.74
C ASN A 55 6.61 14.77 -9.85
N GLY A 56 6.72 13.49 -9.50
CA GLY A 56 6.88 12.38 -10.46
C GLY A 56 8.31 12.18 -10.95
N ASN A 57 9.32 12.76 -10.30
CA ASN A 57 10.72 12.51 -10.64
C ASN A 57 11.25 11.29 -9.89
N LEU A 58 12.01 10.45 -10.58
CA LEU A 58 12.74 9.36 -9.94
C LEU A 58 13.69 9.93 -8.88
N TYR A 59 13.66 9.37 -7.67
CA TYR A 59 14.60 9.77 -6.63
C TYR A 59 16.05 9.53 -7.09
N ALA A 60 16.94 10.47 -6.77
CA ALA A 60 18.34 10.44 -7.21
C ALA A 60 19.17 9.26 -6.63
N ASN A 61 18.67 8.63 -5.57
CA ASN A 61 19.28 7.46 -4.92
C ASN A 61 18.23 6.70 -4.10
N GLU A 62 18.58 5.49 -3.65
CA GLU A 62 17.71 4.62 -2.86
C GLU A 62 17.43 5.12 -1.43
N GLN A 63 18.32 5.95 -0.88
CA GLN A 63 18.20 6.43 0.51
C GLN A 63 16.98 7.33 0.71
N ALA A 64 16.66 8.17 -0.28
CA ALA A 64 15.51 9.06 -0.23
C ALA A 64 14.14 8.32 -0.16
N PRO A 65 13.79 7.41 -1.10
CA PRO A 65 12.54 6.65 -1.03
C PRO A 65 12.51 5.75 0.20
N TYR A 66 13.64 5.16 0.61
CA TYR A 66 13.72 4.36 1.84
C TYR A 66 13.33 5.17 3.09
N ASN A 67 13.90 6.36 3.25
CA ASN A 67 13.57 7.23 4.38
C ASN A 67 12.12 7.71 4.33
N GLY A 68 11.61 8.03 3.14
CA GLY A 68 10.23 8.43 2.91
C GLY A 68 9.23 7.34 3.30
N VAL A 69 9.42 6.12 2.79
CA VAL A 69 8.52 4.99 3.11
C VAL A 69 8.62 4.62 4.59
N LYS A 70 9.81 4.64 5.20
CA LYS A 70 9.98 4.33 6.62
C LYS A 70 9.21 5.30 7.51
N ALA A 71 9.37 6.61 7.28
CA ALA A 71 8.66 7.63 8.05
C ALA A 71 7.15 7.60 7.79
N GLY A 72 6.76 7.43 6.52
CA GLY A 72 5.37 7.34 6.11
C GLY A 72 4.63 6.13 6.68
N ALA A 73 5.25 4.95 6.62
CA ALA A 73 4.72 3.72 7.19
C ALA A 73 4.52 3.83 8.70
N ALA A 74 5.49 4.43 9.41
CA ALA A 74 5.35 4.69 10.84
C ALA A 74 4.14 5.60 11.14
N ALA A 75 3.98 6.70 10.39
CA ALA A 75 2.84 7.61 10.56
C ALA A 75 1.49 6.92 10.29
N ILE A 76 1.40 6.11 9.23
CA ILE A 76 0.19 5.34 8.89
C ILE A 76 -0.13 4.34 10.00
N ALA A 77 0.86 3.55 10.45
CA ALA A 77 0.66 2.56 11.51
C ALA A 77 0.22 3.22 12.83
N THR A 78 0.83 4.36 13.20
CA THR A 78 0.41 5.13 14.38
C THR A 78 -1.02 5.62 14.27
N ALA A 79 -1.43 6.18 13.12
CA ALA A 79 -2.78 6.69 12.93
C ALA A 79 -3.85 5.58 12.95
N LEU A 80 -3.50 4.36 12.53
CA LEU A 80 -4.43 3.25 12.44
C LEU A 80 -4.45 2.32 13.65
N ALA A 81 -3.52 2.50 14.60
CA ALA A 81 -3.33 1.61 15.74
C ALA A 81 -4.60 1.41 16.60
N SER A 82 -5.44 2.43 16.73
CA SER A 82 -6.69 2.37 17.54
C SER A 82 -7.87 1.70 16.83
N TYR A 83 -7.74 1.40 15.53
CA TYR A 83 -8.82 0.85 14.70
C TYR A 83 -8.63 -0.62 14.33
N ASP A 84 -7.79 -1.34 15.08
CA ASP A 84 -7.56 -2.79 14.90
C ASP A 84 -7.01 -3.17 13.50
N VAL A 85 -6.26 -2.24 12.90
CA VAL A 85 -5.51 -2.47 11.66
C VAL A 85 -4.12 -2.98 12.01
N ASN A 86 -3.87 -4.25 11.72
CA ASN A 86 -2.63 -4.95 12.07
C ASN A 86 -1.93 -5.60 10.86
N THR A 87 -2.54 -5.52 9.67
CA THR A 87 -1.99 -6.10 8.44
C THR A 87 -1.72 -4.99 7.43
N TYR A 88 -0.47 -4.91 6.99
CA TYR A 88 0.02 -3.89 6.07
C TYR A 88 0.71 -4.55 4.88
N GLU A 89 0.47 -4.00 3.68
CA GLU A 89 1.20 -4.38 2.47
C GLU A 89 2.34 -3.39 2.24
N ALA A 90 3.56 -3.89 2.07
CA ALA A 90 4.79 -3.11 2.07
C ALA A 90 5.04 -2.31 0.78
N GLY A 91 4.19 -2.44 -0.23
CA GLY A 91 4.32 -1.74 -1.51
C GLY A 91 3.50 -2.44 -2.59
N ILE A 92 3.28 -1.76 -3.72
CA ILE A 92 2.53 -2.30 -4.86
C ILE A 92 3.46 -2.43 -6.07
N GLU A 93 3.49 -3.64 -6.65
CA GLU A 93 4.05 -3.94 -7.98
C GLU A 93 5.42 -3.33 -8.31
N LEU A 94 6.31 -3.22 -7.32
CA LEU A 94 7.64 -2.61 -7.51
C LEU A 94 8.42 -3.28 -8.65
N THR A 95 8.28 -4.59 -8.84
CA THR A 95 8.95 -5.34 -9.93
C THR A 95 8.51 -4.93 -11.35
N ARG A 96 7.44 -4.14 -11.48
CA ARG A 96 6.92 -3.61 -12.75
C ARG A 96 7.15 -2.11 -12.91
N ASP A 97 7.80 -1.46 -11.95
CA ASP A 97 8.15 -0.05 -12.07
C ASP A 97 9.24 0.15 -13.14
N SER A 98 9.07 1.13 -14.04
CA SER A 98 10.05 1.43 -15.09
C SER A 98 11.43 1.80 -14.55
N ALA A 99 11.53 2.25 -13.30
CA ALA A 99 12.80 2.51 -12.65
C ALA A 99 13.53 1.23 -12.19
N ILE A 100 12.83 0.10 -12.10
CA ILE A 100 13.39 -1.21 -11.71
C ILE A 100 13.62 -2.11 -12.93
N ILE A 101 12.81 -1.96 -13.98
CA ILE A 101 12.92 -2.80 -15.17
C ILE A 101 14.22 -2.52 -15.92
N LEU A 102 15.14 -3.50 -15.90
CA LEU A 102 16.40 -3.46 -16.67
C LEU A 102 16.19 -3.80 -18.15
N ASN A 103 15.21 -4.65 -18.47
CA ASN A 103 14.89 -5.06 -19.83
C ASN A 103 13.39 -5.35 -19.97
N THR A 104 12.69 -4.51 -20.74
CA THR A 104 11.24 -4.59 -20.94
C THR A 104 10.79 -5.80 -21.77
N SER A 105 11.70 -6.43 -22.52
CA SER A 105 11.39 -7.61 -23.33
C SER A 105 11.13 -8.88 -22.51
N TYR A 106 11.61 -8.91 -21.25
CA TYR A 106 11.53 -10.11 -20.41
C TYR A 106 10.92 -9.86 -19.03
N ALA A 107 11.02 -8.63 -18.49
CA ALA A 107 10.63 -8.35 -17.11
C ALA A 107 9.16 -8.68 -16.79
N GLY A 108 8.94 -9.68 -15.94
CA GLY A 108 7.63 -10.07 -15.44
C GLY A 108 6.82 -10.89 -16.44
N THR A 109 7.48 -11.50 -17.43
CA THR A 109 6.82 -12.33 -18.46
C THR A 109 7.21 -13.79 -18.37
N SER A 110 8.23 -14.14 -17.58
CA SER A 110 8.69 -15.51 -17.37
C SER A 110 8.36 -15.99 -15.95
N PRO A 111 7.97 -17.27 -15.76
CA PRO A 111 7.86 -17.87 -14.42
C PRO A 111 9.14 -17.75 -13.57
N SER A 112 10.31 -17.66 -14.21
CA SER A 112 11.59 -17.46 -13.51
C SER A 112 11.68 -16.12 -12.76
N ASP A 113 10.92 -15.11 -13.20
CA ASP A 113 10.89 -13.77 -12.59
C ASP A 113 10.16 -13.78 -11.22
N PHE A 114 9.42 -14.85 -10.94
CA PHE A 114 8.63 -15.05 -9.73
C PHE A 114 9.15 -16.22 -8.88
N ASN A 115 10.42 -16.59 -9.06
CA ASN A 115 11.06 -17.65 -8.30
C ASN A 115 11.83 -17.08 -7.10
N ASN A 116 11.28 -17.30 -5.90
CA ASN A 116 11.88 -16.85 -4.64
C ASN A 116 13.20 -17.55 -4.27
N ALA A 117 13.65 -18.56 -5.05
CA ALA A 117 14.95 -19.20 -4.86
C ALA A 117 16.13 -18.39 -5.45
N ASN A 118 15.84 -17.31 -6.19
CA ASN A 118 16.84 -16.47 -6.86
C ASN A 118 17.08 -15.12 -6.16
N TRP A 119 16.52 -14.92 -4.96
CA TRP A 119 16.76 -13.74 -4.10
C TRP A 119 17.72 -14.09 -2.98
#